data_AF-W4RKJ4-F1
#
_entry.id   AF-W4RKJ4-F1
#
_cell.length_a   1.000
_cell.length_b   1.000
_cell.length_c   1.000
_cell.angle_alpha   90.00
_cell.angle_beta   90.00
_cell.angle_gamma   90.00
#
_symmetry.space_group_name_H-M   'P 1'
#
loop_
_entity.id
_entity.type
_entity.pdbx_description
1 polymer ?
#
loop_
_entity_poly.entity_id
_entity_poly.type
_entity_poly.pdbx_seq_one_letter_code
_entity_poly.pdbx_strand_id
1 'polypeptide(L)'
;MRKKMNKLMIAMLVLLLSGCAEEKTLEKMGLVTTVGYDLTEDKQILSTMVILQIDPDAAQSSIILSAKSATSKGARNKADLKSPKKLQSGQLRLALFSEEVVRTG
;
A
#
# COMPACT_ATOMS: atom_id res chain seq x y z
N MET A 1 -29.95 4.37 39.59
CA MET A 1 -28.96 5.21 38.88
C MET A 1 -27.93 4.38 38.10
N ARG A 2 -27.26 3.39 38.73
CA ARG A 2 -26.25 2.51 38.09
C ARG A 2 -26.68 1.84 36.76
N LYS A 3 -27.92 1.33 36.67
CA LYS A 3 -28.46 0.71 35.44
C LYS A 3 -28.63 1.70 34.26
N LYS A 4 -28.91 2.99 34.53
CA LYS A 4 -29.03 4.03 33.48
C LYS A 4 -27.65 4.39 32.93
N MET A 5 -26.65 4.46 33.80
CA MET A 5 -25.26 4.72 33.45
C MET A 5 -24.65 3.60 32.59
N ASN A 6 -24.94 2.32 32.91
CA ASN A 6 -24.51 1.20 32.06
C ASN A 6 -25.13 1.25 30.66
N LYS A 7 -26.41 1.60 30.53
CA LYS A 7 -27.06 1.73 29.21
C LYS A 7 -26.42 2.84 28.36
N LEU A 8 -26.09 3.97 29.00
CA LEU A 8 -25.42 5.09 28.33
C LEU A 8 -24.01 4.69 27.86
N MET A 9 -23.26 3.97 28.71
CA MET A 9 -21.93 3.47 28.37
C MET A 9 -21.96 2.47 27.21
N ILE A 10 -22.95 1.57 27.17
CA ILE A 10 -23.13 0.62 26.06
C ILE A 10 -23.49 1.35 24.76
N ALA A 11 -24.38 2.35 24.81
CA ALA A 11 -24.74 3.14 23.64
C ALA A 11 -23.53 3.91 23.07
N MET A 12 -22.68 4.46 23.95
CA MET A 12 -21.44 5.12 23.57
C MET A 12 -20.44 4.15 22.93
N LEU A 13 -20.35 2.92 23.46
CA LEU A 13 -19.52 1.88 22.86
C LEU A 13 -19.97 1.51 21.44
N VAL A 14 -21.28 1.35 21.22
CA VAL A 14 -21.86 0.99 19.91
C VAL A 14 -21.57 2.08 18.86
N LEU A 15 -21.58 3.35 19.24
CA LEU A 15 -21.22 4.45 18.34
C LEU A 15 -19.73 4.46 17.97
N LEU A 16 -18.85 3.98 18.86
CA LEU A 16 -17.43 3.82 18.57
C LEU A 16 -17.13 2.63 17.64
N LEU A 17 -18.09 1.69 17.50
CA LEU A 17 -17.97 0.52 16.62
C LEU A 17 -18.45 0.80 15.18
N SER A 18 -19.11 1.93 14.91
CA SER A 18 -19.50 2.33 13.56
C SER A 18 -18.41 3.17 12.89
N GLY A 19 -17.59 2.53 12.06
CA GLY A 19 -16.62 3.19 11.18
C GLY A 19 -17.05 3.10 9.71
N CYS A 20 -16.83 4.17 8.94
CA CYS A 20 -16.95 4.14 7.48
C CYS A 20 -15.66 3.56 6.89
N ALA A 21 -15.76 2.45 6.15
CA ALA A 21 -14.62 1.85 5.48
C ALA A 21 -14.40 2.51 4.11
N GLU A 22 -13.14 2.80 3.76
CA GLU A 22 -12.79 3.30 2.43
C GLU A 22 -13.02 2.20 1.38
N GLU A 23 -13.74 2.55 0.32
CA GLU A 23 -14.04 1.63 -0.78
C GLU A 23 -12.79 1.36 -1.63
N LYS A 24 -12.56 0.09 -1.98
CA LYS A 24 -11.43 -0.36 -2.80
C LYS A 24 -11.92 -1.01 -4.09
N THR A 25 -12.24 -0.19 -5.09
CA THR A 25 -12.66 -0.65 -6.44
C THR A 25 -11.46 -0.99 -7.30
N LEU A 26 -11.51 -2.14 -8.00
CA LEU A 26 -10.36 -2.69 -8.74
C LEU A 26 -9.86 -1.73 -9.83
N GLU A 27 -10.78 -1.03 -10.49
CA GLU A 27 -10.54 -0.11 -11.59
C GLU A 27 -9.75 1.13 -11.13
N LYS A 28 -9.91 1.53 -9.86
CA LYS A 28 -9.18 2.65 -9.24
C LYS A 28 -7.85 2.23 -8.60
N MET A 29 -7.55 0.94 -8.58
CA MET A 29 -6.34 0.38 -7.95
C MET A 29 -5.27 0.01 -8.97
N GLY A 30 -4.02 0.30 -8.62
CA GLY A 30 -2.84 -0.25 -9.27
C GLY A 30 -2.32 -1.41 -8.43
N LEU A 31 -2.34 -2.62 -8.97
CA LEU A 31 -1.99 -3.82 -8.20
C LEU A 31 -0.49 -4.10 -8.36
N VAL A 32 0.28 -3.90 -7.29
CA VAL A 32 1.71 -4.24 -7.29
C VAL A 32 1.84 -5.77 -7.29
N THR A 33 2.30 -6.34 -8.39
CA THR A 33 2.49 -7.79 -8.55
C THR A 33 3.91 -8.22 -8.22
N THR A 34 4.88 -7.35 -8.49
CA THR A 34 6.31 -7.60 -8.26
C THR A 34 6.97 -6.37 -7.69
N VAL A 35 7.87 -6.55 -6.74
CA VAL A 35 8.72 -5.48 -6.22
C VAL A 35 10.16 -5.96 -6.08
N GLY A 36 11.11 -5.13 -6.50
CA GLY A 36 12.54 -5.27 -6.21
C GLY A 36 12.98 -4.20 -5.22
N TYR A 37 13.86 -4.55 -4.29
CA TYR A 37 14.44 -3.65 -3.31
C TYR A 37 15.96 -3.63 -3.40
N ASP A 38 16.50 -2.44 -3.67
CA ASP A 38 17.92 -2.14 -3.72
C ASP A 38 18.28 -1.13 -2.62
N LEU A 39 19.50 -1.22 -2.10
CA LEU A 39 20.05 -0.25 -1.16
C LEU A 39 20.86 0.79 -1.94
N THR A 40 20.52 2.06 -1.77
CA THR A 40 21.25 3.16 -2.42
C THR A 40 22.43 3.62 -1.56
N GLU A 41 23.36 4.37 -2.16
CA GLU A 41 24.53 4.94 -1.46
C GLU A 41 24.15 5.79 -0.24
N ASP A 42 23.03 6.53 -0.32
CA ASP A 42 22.47 7.33 0.76
C ASP A 42 21.62 6.53 1.76
N LYS A 43 21.77 5.19 1.78
CA LYS A 43 21.07 4.25 2.67
C LYS A 43 19.55 4.32 2.57
N GLN A 44 19.02 4.65 1.39
CA GLN A 44 17.59 4.57 1.12
C GLN A 44 17.24 3.26 0.44
N ILE A 45 15.99 2.84 0.60
CA ILE A 45 15.41 1.73 -0.15
C ILE A 45 14.94 2.28 -1.49
N LEU A 46 15.56 1.84 -2.57
CA LEU A 46 15.03 1.97 -3.92
C LEU A 46 14.09 0.81 -4.17
N SER A 47 12.80 1.10 -4.32
CA SER A 47 11.81 0.10 -4.72
C SER A 47 11.50 0.25 -6.20
N THR A 48 11.58 -0.84 -6.96
CA THR A 48 11.12 -0.93 -8.34
C THR A 48 9.92 -1.87 -8.40
N MET A 49 8.78 -1.40 -8.89
CA MET A 49 7.49 -2.08 -8.80
C MET A 49 6.91 -2.33 -10.18
N VAL A 50 6.47 -3.55 -10.43
CA VAL A 50 5.58 -3.89 -11.56
C VAL A 50 4.15 -3.81 -11.06
N ILE A 51 3.34 -3.01 -11.75
CA ILE A 51 1.97 -2.70 -11.37
C ILE A 51 1.05 -3.16 -12.50
N LEU A 52 0.16 -4.08 -12.20
CA LEU A 52 -0.92 -4.48 -13.10
C LEU A 52 -1.99 -3.38 -13.12
N GLN A 53 -2.36 -2.96 -14.32
CA GLN A 53 -3.45 -2.03 -14.55
C GLN A 53 -4.73 -2.81 -14.87
N ILE A 54 -5.74 -2.69 -14.01
CA ILE A 54 -7.08 -3.22 -14.30
C ILE A 54 -7.82 -2.16 -15.11
N ASP A 55 -7.59 -2.19 -16.42
CA ASP A 55 -8.15 -1.24 -17.38
C ASP A 55 -8.15 -1.86 -18.78
N PRO A 56 -9.32 -2.14 -19.38
CA PRO A 56 -9.39 -2.72 -20.73
C PRO A 56 -8.88 -1.76 -21.82
N ASP A 57 -8.85 -0.45 -21.55
CA ASP A 57 -8.45 0.57 -22.52
C ASP A 57 -6.97 0.98 -22.35
N ALA A 58 -6.25 0.41 -21.38
CA ALA A 58 -4.84 0.73 -21.16
C ALA A 58 -3.95 0.18 -22.29
N ALA A 59 -3.07 1.04 -22.83
CA ALA A 59 -2.10 0.66 -23.86
C ALA A 59 -1.15 -0.46 -23.41
N GLN A 60 -0.89 -0.57 -22.11
CA GLN A 60 -0.10 -1.63 -21.51
C GLN A 60 -0.82 -2.19 -20.27
N SER A 61 -0.89 -3.51 -20.17
CA SER A 61 -1.49 -4.21 -19.03
C SER A 61 -0.70 -4.03 -17.74
N SER A 62 0.56 -3.63 -17.82
CA SER A 62 1.39 -3.30 -16.66
C SER A 62 2.26 -2.07 -16.88
N ILE A 63 2.61 -1.41 -15.79
CA ILE A 63 3.59 -0.31 -15.76
C ILE A 63 4.68 -0.62 -14.73
N ILE A 64 5.84 0.02 -14.90
CA ILE A 64 6.95 -0.07 -13.96
C ILE A 64 7.18 1.30 -13.34
N LEU A 65 7.19 1.36 -12.00
CA LEU A 65 7.51 2.57 -11.26
C LEU A 65 8.63 2.32 -10.27
N SER A 66 9.54 3.29 -10.16
CA SER A 66 10.61 3.28 -9.15
C SER A 66 10.57 4.52 -8.26
N ALA A 67 10.84 4.31 -6.98
CA ALA A 67 10.91 5.37 -5.99
C ALA A 67 11.88 5.04 -4.86
N LYS A 68 12.55 6.07 -4.34
CA LYS A 68 13.49 5.98 -3.21
C LYS A 68 12.89 6.53 -1.94
N SER A 69 13.02 5.81 -0.83
CA SER A 69 12.62 6.30 0.49
C SER A 69 13.33 5.54 1.60
N ALA A 70 13.29 6.07 2.82
CA ALA A 70 13.83 5.38 4.00
C ALA A 70 13.19 4.01 4.30
N THR A 71 12.01 3.70 3.72
CA THR A 71 11.32 2.42 3.92
C THR A 71 10.65 1.96 2.62
N SER A 72 10.42 0.66 2.50
CA SER A 72 9.66 0.06 1.39
C SER A 72 8.26 0.68 1.23
N LYS A 73 7.57 0.95 2.34
CA LYS A 73 6.25 1.61 2.37
C LYS A 73 6.34 3.08 1.95
N GLY A 74 7.38 3.79 2.38
CA GLY A 74 7.62 5.18 1.96
C GLY A 74 7.89 5.27 0.46
N ALA A 75 8.64 4.32 -0.09
CA ALA A 75 8.90 4.23 -1.53
C ALA A 75 7.60 3.95 -2.29
N ARG A 76 6.74 3.04 -1.79
CA ARG A 76 5.40 2.83 -2.37
C ARG A 76 4.55 4.08 -2.34
N ASN A 77 4.53 4.82 -1.23
CA ASN A 77 3.77 6.06 -1.12
C ASN A 77 4.28 7.12 -2.11
N LYS A 78 5.60 7.19 -2.36
CA LYS A 78 6.15 8.08 -3.40
C LYS A 78 5.84 7.60 -4.82
N ALA A 79 5.83 6.29 -5.06
CA ALA A 79 5.42 5.73 -6.34
C ALA A 79 3.91 5.95 -6.60
N ASP A 80 3.10 5.92 -5.54
CA ASP A 80 1.66 6.19 -5.57
C ASP A 80 1.37 7.59 -6.12
N LEU A 81 2.17 8.59 -5.75
CA LEU A 81 2.08 9.96 -6.28
C LEU A 81 2.43 10.07 -7.79
N LYS A 82 3.11 9.08 -8.34
CA LYS A 82 3.48 9.02 -9.77
C LYS A 82 2.55 8.12 -10.59
N SER A 83 1.65 7.41 -9.91
CA SER A 83 0.73 6.46 -10.52
C SER A 83 -0.61 7.13 -10.81
N PRO A 84 -1.27 6.82 -11.95
CA PRO A 84 -2.64 7.26 -12.19
C PRO A 84 -3.67 6.57 -11.27
N LYS A 85 -3.28 5.47 -10.62
CA LYS A 85 -4.13 4.64 -9.74
C LYS A 85 -3.52 4.47 -8.36
N LYS A 86 -4.35 4.25 -7.35
CA LYS A 86 -3.89 4.00 -5.98
C LYS A 86 -3.17 2.65 -5.90
N LEU A 87 -1.89 2.66 -5.56
CA LEU A 87 -1.07 1.46 -5.47
C LEU A 87 -1.44 0.62 -4.26
N GLN A 88 -1.69 -0.66 -4.50
CA GLN A 88 -2.02 -1.66 -3.47
C GLN A 88 -1.15 -2.89 -3.63
N SER A 89 -0.70 -3.45 -2.50
CA SER A 89 0.09 -4.69 -2.47
C SER A 89 -0.78 -5.95 -2.37
N GLY A 90 -2.10 -5.85 -2.57
CA GLY A 90 -3.07 -6.95 -2.37
C GLY A 90 -2.92 -8.13 -3.34
N GLN A 91 -2.04 -8.04 -4.32
CA GLN A 91 -1.73 -9.08 -5.31
C GLN A 91 -0.22 -9.27 -5.48
N LEU A 92 0.58 -8.98 -4.45
CA LEU A 92 2.03 -9.18 -4.51
C LEU A 92 2.34 -10.67 -4.68
N ARG A 93 3.09 -11.01 -5.74
CA ARG A 93 3.49 -12.39 -6.09
C ARG A 93 4.97 -12.64 -5.87
N LEU A 94 5.79 -11.61 -6.06
CA LEU A 94 7.25 -11.72 -5.94
C LEU A 94 7.83 -10.46 -5.29
N ALA A 95 8.64 -10.65 -4.26
CA ALA A 95 9.48 -9.62 -3.69
C ALA A 95 10.95 -10.06 -3.81
N LEU A 96 11.73 -9.32 -4.59
CA LEU A 96 13.17 -9.52 -4.77
C LEU A 96 13.91 -8.54 -3.86
N PHE A 97 14.91 -9.04 -3.14
CA PHE A 97 15.75 -8.24 -2.27
C PHE A 97 17.19 -8.42 -2.72
N SER A 98 17.89 -7.31 -2.94
CA SER A 98 19.34 -7.30 -3.10
C SER A 98 20.02 -7.80 -1.82
N GLU A 99 21.22 -8.35 -1.96
CA GLU A 99 21.99 -8.88 -0.83
C GLU A 99 22.29 -7.77 0.20
N GLU A 100 22.56 -6.55 -0.29
CA GLU A 100 22.84 -5.37 0.51
C GLU A 100 21.68 -4.98 1.42
N VAL A 101 20.44 -5.05 0.89
CA VAL A 101 19.23 -4.81 1.69
C VAL A 101 19.10 -5.87 2.77
N VAL A 102 19.26 -7.16 2.43
CA VAL A 102 19.12 -8.26 3.39
C VAL A 102 20.18 -8.20 4.49
N ARG A 103 21.41 -7.80 4.16
CA ARG A 103 22.51 -7.67 5.14
C ARG A 103 22.31 -6.52 6.13
N THR A 104 21.44 -5.55 5.82
CA THR A 104 21.21 -4.36 6.66
C THR A 104 20.13 -4.58 7.73
N GLY A 105 19.33 -5.65 7.64
CA GLY A 105 18.28 -6.02 8.61
C GLY A 105 16.88 -5.75 8.09
#